data_AF-A0A942G8Y9-F1
#
_entry.id   AF-A0A942G8Y9-F1
#
_cell.length_a   1.000
_cell.length_b   1.000
_cell.length_c   1.000
_cell.angle_alpha   90.00
_cell.angle_beta   90.00
_cell.angle_gamma   90.00
#
_symmetry.space_group_name_H-M   'P 1'
#
loop_
_entity.id
_entity.type
_entity.pdbx_description
1 polymer ?
#
loop_
_entity_poly.entity_id
_entity_poly.type
_entity_poly.pdbx_seq_one_letter_code
_entity_poly.pdbx_strand_id
1 'polypeptide(L)'
;MAVTAADVKKLRELTNAPMMACKTALDDADGDFEKAAELVRERTGAKMDARAADRTASEGFVHAYLHTPTPGMPPKVGVMLQLSCETDFVAKNEQFQKLAKDLAMHIAAVKPMVVSEDQVDPKLLEKEKEFARKEALEQGKPENIVD
;
A
#
# COMPACT_ATOMS: atom_id res chain seq x y z
N MET A 1 -5.73 -9.52 -32.19
CA MET A 1 -4.75 -10.61 -32.40
C MET A 1 -5.09 -11.73 -31.42
N ALA A 2 -4.84 -13.01 -31.74
CA ALA A 2 -5.14 -14.08 -30.80
C ALA A 2 -4.10 -14.10 -29.66
N VAL A 3 -4.53 -13.86 -28.42
CA VAL A 3 -3.69 -13.95 -27.23
C VAL A 3 -3.13 -15.36 -27.08
N THR A 4 -1.81 -15.51 -27.04
CA THR A 4 -1.17 -16.83 -26.95
C THR A 4 -0.95 -17.26 -25.49
N ALA A 5 -0.77 -18.56 -25.26
CA ALA A 5 -0.44 -19.07 -23.93
C ALA A 5 0.91 -18.52 -23.40
N ALA A 6 1.85 -18.19 -24.30
CA ALA A 6 3.12 -17.58 -23.94
C ALA A 6 2.92 -16.15 -23.43
N ASP A 7 2.02 -15.39 -24.05
CA ASP A 7 1.70 -14.02 -23.64
C ASP A 7 1.06 -13.98 -22.25
N VAL A 8 0.11 -14.87 -22.00
CA VAL A 8 -0.52 -15.01 -20.67
C VAL A 8 0.51 -15.37 -19.62
N LYS A 9 1.41 -16.31 -19.92
CA LYS A 9 2.49 -16.71 -19.01
C LYS A 9 3.42 -15.52 -18.70
N LYS A 10 3.84 -14.77 -19.72
CA LYS A 10 4.69 -13.60 -19.56
C LYS A 10 4.04 -12.54 -18.67
N LEU A 11 2.76 -12.21 -18.90
CA LEU A 11 2.05 -11.23 -18.08
C LEU A 11 1.89 -11.72 -16.63
N ARG A 12 1.64 -13.01 -16.43
CA ARG A 12 1.60 -13.60 -15.09
C ARG A 12 2.94 -13.53 -14.36
N GLU A 13 4.04 -13.82 -15.04
CA GLU A 13 5.37 -13.74 -14.42
C GLU A 13 5.70 -12.30 -13.96
N LEU A 14 5.24 -11.30 -14.71
CA LEU A 14 5.42 -9.89 -14.36
C LEU A 14 4.52 -9.43 -13.21
N THR A 15 3.25 -9.83 -13.22
CA THR A 15 2.22 -9.32 -12.28
C THR A 15 1.98 -10.21 -11.07
N ASN A 16 2.43 -11.47 -11.14
CA ASN A 16 2.09 -12.56 -10.23
C ASN A 16 0.57 -12.81 -10.07
N ALA A 17 -0.26 -12.32 -10.99
CA ALA A 17 -1.71 -12.46 -10.92
C ALA A 17 -2.18 -13.85 -11.39
N PRO A 18 -3.41 -14.28 -11.03
CA PRO A 18 -3.98 -15.53 -11.52
C PRO A 18 -4.01 -15.60 -13.05
N MET A 19 -3.76 -16.79 -13.61
CA MET A 19 -3.68 -17.01 -15.07
C MET A 19 -4.89 -16.46 -15.83
N MET A 20 -6.11 -16.68 -15.32
CA MET A 20 -7.33 -16.18 -15.96
C MET A 20 -7.45 -14.65 -15.90
N ALA A 21 -6.98 -14.02 -14.83
CA ALA A 21 -6.97 -12.56 -14.75
C ALA A 21 -6.03 -11.96 -15.80
N CYS A 22 -4.86 -12.57 -16.00
CA CYS A 22 -3.90 -12.16 -17.04
C CYS A 22 -4.47 -12.38 -18.45
N LYS A 23 -5.11 -13.53 -18.70
CA LYS A 23 -5.73 -13.82 -19.99
C LYS A 23 -6.84 -12.82 -20.31
N THR A 24 -7.79 -12.62 -19.40
CA THR A 24 -8.90 -11.68 -19.60
C THR A 24 -8.39 -10.25 -19.78
N ALA A 25 -7.35 -9.84 -19.04
CA ALA A 25 -6.75 -8.52 -19.23
C ALA A 25 -6.08 -8.36 -20.61
N LEU A 26 -5.42 -9.40 -21.12
CA LEU A 26 -4.86 -9.40 -22.48
C LEU A 26 -5.94 -9.39 -23.55
N ASP A 27 -7.02 -10.16 -23.37
CA ASP A 27 -8.15 -10.18 -24.29
C ASP A 27 -8.81 -8.77 -24.35
N ASP A 28 -9.03 -8.13 -23.21
CA ASP A 28 -9.64 -6.78 -23.13
C ASP A 28 -8.69 -5.64 -23.56
N ALA A 29 -7.38 -5.90 -23.58
CA ALA A 29 -6.36 -5.00 -24.08
C ALA A 29 -6.00 -5.26 -25.55
N ASP A 30 -6.73 -6.14 -26.25
CA ASP A 30 -6.46 -6.55 -27.64
C ASP A 30 -5.02 -7.08 -27.87
N GLY A 31 -4.40 -7.62 -26.81
CA GLY A 31 -3.02 -8.10 -26.80
C GLY A 31 -1.95 -7.07 -26.44
N ASP A 32 -2.32 -5.83 -26.09
CA ASP A 32 -1.39 -4.82 -25.58
C ASP A 32 -0.95 -5.17 -24.14
N PHE A 33 0.35 -5.38 -23.96
CA PHE A 33 0.91 -5.80 -22.68
C PHE A 33 0.92 -4.72 -21.60
N GLU A 34 1.18 -3.46 -21.97
CA GLU A 34 1.24 -2.37 -20.99
C GLU A 34 -0.16 -2.10 -20.46
N LYS A 35 -1.12 -1.96 -21.38
CA LYS A 35 -2.53 -1.80 -21.03
C LYS A 35 -3.08 -3.00 -20.27
N ALA A 36 -2.70 -4.23 -20.64
CA ALA A 36 -3.11 -5.42 -19.89
C ALA A 36 -2.53 -5.44 -18.46
N ALA A 37 -1.29 -5.01 -18.26
CA ALA A 37 -0.68 -4.93 -16.93
C ALA A 37 -1.40 -3.90 -16.04
N GLU A 38 -1.77 -2.74 -16.59
CA GLU A 38 -2.60 -1.75 -15.91
C GLU A 38 -3.98 -2.32 -15.52
N LEU A 39 -4.65 -3.00 -16.46
CA LEU A 39 -5.93 -3.66 -16.21
C LEU A 39 -5.84 -4.73 -15.12
N VAL A 40 -4.76 -5.54 -15.11
CA VAL A 40 -4.54 -6.52 -14.03
C VAL A 40 -4.42 -5.82 -12.68
N ARG A 41 -3.66 -4.72 -12.61
CA ARG A 41 -3.46 -3.96 -11.38
C ARG A 41 -4.78 -3.37 -10.88
N GLU A 42 -5.51 -2.68 -11.73
CA GLU A 42 -6.79 -2.05 -11.41
C GLU A 42 -7.81 -3.07 -10.90
N ARG A 43 -8.01 -4.15 -11.65
CA ARG A 43 -9.02 -5.19 -11.33
C ARG A 43 -8.65 -5.98 -10.09
N THR A 44 -7.37 -6.21 -9.85
CA THR A 44 -6.92 -6.90 -8.64
C THR A 44 -7.13 -6.01 -7.42
N GLY A 45 -6.79 -4.72 -7.50
CA GLY A 45 -7.06 -3.73 -6.45
C GLY A 45 -8.54 -3.65 -6.11
N ALA A 46 -9.41 -3.42 -7.11
CA ALA A 46 -10.85 -3.33 -6.88
C ALA A 46 -11.46 -4.59 -6.23
N LYS A 47 -10.95 -5.79 -6.59
CA LYS A 47 -11.38 -7.04 -5.94
C LYS A 47 -10.89 -7.18 -4.50
N MET A 48 -9.71 -6.65 -4.19
CA MET A 48 -9.20 -6.63 -2.82
C MET A 48 -10.04 -5.69 -1.97
N ASP A 49 -10.33 -4.48 -2.45
CA ASP A 49 -11.13 -3.49 -1.73
C ASP A 49 -12.54 -4.01 -1.45
N ALA A 50 -13.20 -4.59 -2.45
CA ALA A 50 -14.53 -5.16 -2.31
C ALA A 50 -14.60 -6.32 -1.30
N ARG A 51 -13.48 -6.99 -1.02
CA ARG A 51 -13.40 -8.14 -0.10
C ARG A 51 -12.77 -7.79 1.25
N ALA A 52 -12.23 -6.59 1.40
CA ALA A 52 -11.52 -6.19 2.61
C ALA A 52 -12.46 -6.09 3.83
N ALA A 53 -13.70 -5.66 3.62
CA ALA A 53 -14.70 -5.52 4.68
C ALA A 53 -15.22 -6.87 5.21
N ASP A 54 -15.18 -7.93 4.41
CA ASP A 54 -15.78 -9.23 4.74
C ASP A 54 -14.77 -10.25 5.32
N ARG A 55 -13.48 -9.91 5.36
CA ARG A 55 -12.40 -10.85 5.73
C ARG A 55 -11.72 -10.43 7.01
N THR A 56 -11.60 -11.36 7.95
CA THR A 56 -10.86 -11.17 9.20
C THR A 56 -9.43 -11.71 9.05
N ALA A 57 -8.43 -10.84 9.18
CA ALA A 57 -7.02 -11.22 9.18
C ALA A 57 -6.50 -11.43 10.61
N SER A 58 -6.65 -12.65 11.13
CA SER A 58 -6.25 -13.01 12.51
C SER A 58 -4.84 -13.60 12.62
N GLU A 59 -4.25 -14.04 11.51
CA GLU A 59 -2.88 -14.55 11.45
C GLU A 59 -1.90 -13.43 11.09
N GLY A 60 -0.60 -13.74 11.06
CA GLY A 60 0.46 -12.80 10.69
C GLY A 60 1.63 -12.86 11.66
N PHE A 61 2.37 -11.76 11.79
CA PHE A 61 3.47 -11.66 12.75
C PHE A 61 3.80 -10.21 13.11
N VAL A 62 4.57 -10.06 14.17
CA VAL A 62 5.21 -8.80 14.54
C VAL A 62 6.64 -8.79 13.99
N HIS A 63 6.96 -7.80 13.16
CA HIS A 63 8.29 -7.55 12.63
C HIS A 63 8.98 -6.45 13.44
N ALA A 64 10.22 -6.71 13.86
CA ALA A 64 11.08 -5.70 14.47
C ALA A 64 12.21 -5.33 13.49
N TYR A 65 12.30 -4.04 13.15
CA TYR A 65 13.34 -3.48 12.31
C TYR A 65 14.23 -2.54 13.13
N LEU A 66 15.54 -2.77 13.09
CA LEU A 66 16.54 -1.93 13.74
C LEU A 66 17.39 -1.24 12.67
N HIS A 67 17.21 0.06 12.53
CA HIS A 67 17.93 0.86 11.54
C HIS A 67 19.32 1.25 12.06
N THR A 68 20.34 0.77 11.36
CA THR A 68 21.76 1.12 11.56
C THR A 68 22.20 2.07 10.44
N PRO A 69 22.09 3.40 10.61
CA PRO A 69 22.46 4.34 9.55
C PRO A 69 23.98 4.36 9.28
N THR A 70 24.78 3.94 10.25
CA THR A 70 26.25 3.89 10.14
C THR A 70 26.73 2.45 10.39
N PRO A 71 27.43 1.82 9.42
CA PRO A 71 28.01 0.50 9.61
C PRO A 71 28.94 0.47 10.83
N GLY A 72 28.79 -0.56 11.68
CA GLY A 72 29.61 -0.71 12.90
C GLY A 72 29.14 0.11 14.11
N MET A 73 28.07 0.91 14.00
CA MET A 73 27.44 1.59 15.13
C MET A 73 26.15 0.88 15.57
N PRO A 74 25.74 1.02 16.85
CA PRO A 74 24.47 0.46 17.31
C PRO A 74 23.28 1.09 16.56
N PRO A 75 22.16 0.36 16.44
CA PRO A 75 20.93 0.89 15.86
C PRO A 75 20.47 2.15 16.60
N LYS A 76 20.05 3.17 15.85
CA LYS A 76 19.55 4.44 16.42
C LYS A 76 18.04 4.55 16.40
N VAL A 77 17.38 3.80 15.50
CA VAL A 77 15.93 3.80 15.33
C VAL A 77 15.45 2.36 15.29
N GLY A 78 14.43 2.05 16.10
CA GLY A 78 13.74 0.78 16.08
C GLY A 78 12.28 0.97 15.69
N VAL A 79 11.76 0.07 14.87
CA VAL A 79 10.34 0.02 14.48
C VAL A 79 9.81 -1.37 14.79
N MET A 80 8.63 -1.44 15.40
CA MET A 80 7.83 -2.66 15.47
C MET A 80 6.59 -2.47 14.62
N LEU A 81 6.30 -3.46 13.78
CA LEU A 81 5.14 -3.48 12.89
C LEU A 81 4.42 -4.81 13.05
N GLN A 82 3.14 -4.79 13.40
CA GLN A 82 2.28 -5.95 13.24
C GLN A 82 1.74 -5.96 11.81
N LEU A 83 2.02 -7.03 11.06
CA LEU A 83 1.45 -7.24 9.74
C LEU A 83 0.60 -8.51 9.76
N SER A 84 -0.71 -8.32 9.65
CA SER A 84 -1.70 -9.39 9.69
C SER A 84 -2.02 -9.94 8.30
N CYS A 85 -2.35 -11.23 8.24
CA CYS A 85 -2.90 -11.92 7.09
C CYS A 85 -3.92 -12.97 7.55
N GLU A 86 -4.55 -13.69 6.62
CA GLU A 86 -5.60 -14.65 6.98
C GLU A 86 -5.09 -16.03 7.37
N THR A 87 -3.95 -16.45 6.81
CA THR A 87 -3.39 -17.78 7.05
C THR A 87 -1.92 -17.71 7.38
N ASP A 88 -1.46 -18.63 8.21
CA ASP A 88 -0.06 -18.76 8.61
C ASP A 88 0.86 -19.11 7.43
N PHE A 89 0.33 -19.79 6.40
CA PHE A 89 1.05 -20.07 5.15
C PHE A 89 1.48 -18.79 4.44
N VAL A 90 0.63 -17.75 4.43
CA VAL A 90 0.99 -16.43 3.87
C VAL A 90 2.01 -15.74 4.77
N ALA A 91 1.84 -15.79 6.09
CA ALA A 91 2.77 -15.20 7.05
C ALA A 91 4.22 -15.71 6.87
N LYS A 92 4.36 -16.99 6.51
CA LYS A 92 5.66 -17.66 6.27
C LYS A 92 6.26 -17.39 4.90
N ASN A 93 5.53 -16.76 3.97
CA ASN A 93 6.01 -16.49 2.63
C ASN A 93 7.10 -15.40 2.62
N GLU A 94 8.20 -15.63 1.90
CA GLU A 94 9.32 -14.67 1.81
C GLU A 94 8.90 -13.29 1.27
N GLN A 95 7.96 -13.23 0.32
CA GLN A 95 7.47 -11.96 -0.23
C GLN A 95 6.71 -11.16 0.83
N PHE A 96 5.93 -11.85 1.68
CA PHE A 96 5.18 -11.22 2.76
C PHE A 96 6.11 -10.74 3.90
N GLN A 97 7.16 -11.51 4.21
CA GLN A 97 8.21 -11.08 5.14
C GLN A 97 9.01 -9.88 4.61
N LYS A 98 9.33 -9.88 3.32
CA LYS A 98 9.97 -8.75 2.65
C LYS A 98 9.10 -7.49 2.72
N LEU A 99 7.78 -7.63 2.48
CA LEU A 99 6.84 -6.52 2.62
C LEU A 99 6.87 -5.91 4.03
N ALA A 100 6.85 -6.72 5.09
CA ALA A 100 6.92 -6.22 6.46
C ALA A 100 8.22 -5.43 6.73
N LYS A 101 9.35 -5.90 6.19
CA LYS A 101 10.63 -5.18 6.28
C LYS A 101 10.58 -3.85 5.53
N ASP A 102 10.08 -3.85 4.29
CA ASP A 102 9.97 -2.65 3.45
C ASP A 102 9.06 -1.60 4.12
N LEU A 103 7.93 -2.02 4.71
CA LEU A 103 7.05 -1.15 5.49
C LEU A 103 7.73 -0.62 6.75
N ALA A 104 8.44 -1.46 7.51
CA ALA A 104 9.14 -1.03 8.72
C ALA A 104 10.27 -0.03 8.41
N MET A 105 10.98 -0.20 7.29
CA MET A 105 11.95 0.77 6.78
C MET A 105 11.28 2.10 6.42
N HIS A 106 10.12 2.05 5.75
CA HIS A 106 9.35 3.24 5.42
C HIS A 106 8.91 4.00 6.68
N ILE A 107 8.38 3.29 7.68
CA ILE A 107 7.98 3.87 8.98
C ILE A 107 9.19 4.52 9.67
N ALA A 108 10.36 3.87 9.66
CA ALA A 108 11.58 4.42 10.26
C ALA A 108 12.00 5.74 9.61
N ALA A 109 11.79 5.88 8.30
CA ALA A 109 12.15 7.06 7.52
C ALA A 109 11.13 8.19 7.65
N VAL A 110 9.84 7.89 7.49
CA VAL A 110 8.77 8.89 7.36
C VAL A 110 8.12 9.24 8.70
N LYS A 111 8.19 8.35 9.69
CA LYS A 111 7.58 8.51 11.03
C LYS A 111 6.08 8.89 10.95
N PRO A 112 5.24 8.10 10.28
CA PRO A 112 3.81 8.37 10.22
C PRO A 112 3.20 8.36 11.63
N MET A 113 2.22 9.25 11.84
CA MET A 113 1.53 9.38 13.13
C MET A 113 0.42 8.34 13.32
N VAL A 114 -0.21 7.92 12.22
CA VAL A 114 -1.35 7.00 12.20
C VAL A 114 -1.21 6.04 11.02
N VAL A 115 -1.93 4.91 11.07
CA VAL A 115 -1.92 3.91 9.99
C VAL A 115 -2.84 4.30 8.85
N SER A 116 -3.99 4.91 9.19
CA SER A 116 -5.02 5.33 8.24
C SER A 116 -5.63 6.68 8.65
N GLU A 117 -6.23 7.38 7.69
CA GLU A 117 -6.73 8.75 7.87
C GLU A 117 -7.86 8.85 8.92
N ASP A 118 -8.67 7.81 9.06
CA ASP A 118 -9.75 7.71 10.05
C ASP A 118 -9.25 7.60 11.50
N GLN A 119 -7.97 7.27 11.70
CA GLN A 119 -7.34 7.20 13.02
C GLN A 119 -6.80 8.56 13.49
N VAL A 120 -6.86 9.60 12.66
CA VAL A 120 -6.44 10.94 13.05
C VAL A 120 -7.39 11.48 14.13
N ASP A 121 -6.83 11.98 15.24
CA ASP A 121 -7.64 12.59 16.31
C ASP A 121 -8.47 13.75 15.75
N PRO A 122 -9.82 13.69 15.82
CA PRO A 122 -10.68 14.75 15.30
C PRO A 122 -10.37 16.12 15.92
N LYS A 123 -9.94 16.16 17.19
CA LYS A 123 -9.59 17.43 17.85
C LYS A 123 -8.33 18.04 17.28
N LEU A 124 -7.34 17.21 16.94
CA LEU A 124 -6.13 17.66 16.28
C LEU A 124 -6.48 18.19 14.89
N LEU A 125 -7.30 17.44 14.14
CA LEU A 125 -7.70 17.83 12.79
C LEU A 125 -8.41 19.20 12.76
N GLU A 126 -9.41 19.41 13.62
CA GLU A 126 -10.12 20.68 13.69
C GLU A 126 -9.21 21.83 14.12
N LYS A 127 -8.30 21.58 15.07
CA LYS A 127 -7.30 22.58 15.49
C LYS A 127 -6.35 22.96 14.35
N GLU A 128 -5.85 22.00 13.58
CA GLU A 128 -4.98 22.26 12.43
C GLU A 128 -5.72 22.99 11.31
N LYS A 129 -7.01 22.65 11.06
CA LYS A 129 -7.87 23.41 10.12
C LYS A 129 -8.05 24.86 10.54
N GLU A 130 -8.32 25.12 11.83
CA GLU A 130 -8.44 26.48 12.35
C GLU A 130 -7.14 27.28 12.18
N PHE A 131 -5.99 26.63 12.42
CA PHE A 131 -4.68 27.27 12.23
C PHE A 131 -4.45 27.61 10.76
N ALA A 132 -4.67 26.65 9.85
CA ALA A 132 -4.54 26.85 8.41
C ALA A 132 -5.47 27.96 7.89
N ARG A 133 -6.71 28.04 8.40
CA ARG A 133 -7.67 29.10 8.07
C ARG A 133 -7.16 30.48 8.52
N LYS A 134 -6.65 30.59 9.75
CA LYS A 134 -6.09 31.86 10.26
C LYS A 134 -4.90 32.31 9.42
N GLU A 135 -3.98 31.41 9.12
CA GLU A 135 -2.81 31.71 8.30
C GLU A 135 -3.19 32.17 6.88
N ALA A 136 -4.18 31.50 6.26
CA ALA A 136 -4.69 31.88 4.93
C ALA A 136 -5.31 33.29 4.92
N LEU A 137 -6.07 33.65 5.96
CA LEU A 137 -6.65 34.99 6.10
C LEU A 137 -5.57 36.06 6.35
N GLU A 138 -4.56 35.75 7.15
CA GLU A 138 -3.40 36.64 7.38
C GLU A 138 -2.58 36.87 6.10
N GLN A 139 -2.51 35.88 5.21
CA GLN A 139 -1.92 36.00 3.87
C GLN A 139 -2.79 36.78 2.88
N GLY A 140 -3.94 37.31 3.31
CA GLY A 140 -4.84 38.13 2.51
C GLY A 140 -5.72 37.34 1.54
N LYS A 141 -5.86 36.02 1.72
CA LYS A 141 -6.79 35.22 0.91
C LYS A 141 -8.24 35.56 1.30
N PRO A 142 -9.12 35.86 0.33
CA PRO A 142 -10.54 36.13 0.60
C PRO A 142 -11.24 34.96 1.29
N GLU A 143 -12.13 35.23 2.26
CA GLU A 143 -12.83 34.21 3.06
C GLU A 143 -13.54 33.12 2.22
N ASN A 144 -14.01 33.48 1.03
CA ASN A 144 -14.72 32.59 0.11
C ASN A 144 -13.82 31.55 -0.60
N ILE A 145 -12.52 31.51 -0.32
CA ILE A 145 -11.54 30.56 -0.91
C ILE A 145 -10.70 29.88 0.19
N VAL A 146 -11.05 30.03 1.47
CA VAL A 146 -10.24 29.51 2.59
C VAL A 146 -10.74 28.15 3.11
N ASP A 147 -11.98 27.78 2.79
CA ASP A 147 -12.58 26.47 3.11
C ASP A 147 -12.29 25.42 2.01
#